data_AF-A0A7X0G137-F1
#
_entry.id   AF-A0A7X0G137-F1
#
_cell.length_a   1.000
_cell.length_b   1.000
_cell.length_c   1.000
_cell.angle_alpha   90.00
_cell.angle_beta   90.00
_cell.angle_gamma   90.00
#
_symmetry.space_group_name_H-M   'P 1'
#
loop_
_entity.id
_entity.type
_entity.pdbx_description
1 polymer ?
#
loop_
_entity_poly.entity_id
_entity_poly.type
_entity_poly.pdbx_seq_one_letter_code
_entity_poly.pdbx_strand_id
1 'polypeptide(L)'
;MAEMTSGPSKGGPHAVGHDRIGTECPVTCLGVWTVGDLLALLVEARRVSGLPAAPADAGFGAHRHEGGRLSRACPLACLQLSTRVRNALRNDRNCTATTVGDLLDLLWSRDLHEVRLMGARGVGEVHAVLLAAGFSVPRLG
;
A
#
# COMPACT_ATOMS: atom_id res chain seq x y z
N MET A 1 12.79 57.55 -6.91
CA MET A 1 11.59 57.16 -6.15
C MET A 1 10.48 56.88 -7.15
N ALA A 2 10.13 55.61 -7.33
CA ALA A 2 8.81 55.14 -7.76
C ALA A 2 8.85 53.61 -7.72
N GLU A 3 8.35 53.10 -6.60
CA GLU A 3 8.03 51.71 -6.30
C GLU A 3 7.11 51.13 -7.39
N MET A 4 7.55 50.10 -8.10
CA MET A 4 6.64 49.20 -8.84
C MET A 4 6.51 47.93 -8.01
N THR A 5 5.46 47.93 -7.22
CA THR A 5 5.04 46.86 -6.32
C THR A 5 4.86 45.54 -7.07
N SER A 6 5.76 44.58 -6.84
CA SER A 6 5.53 43.17 -7.18
C SER A 6 4.55 42.58 -6.16
N GLY A 7 3.25 42.70 -6.44
CA GLY A 7 2.20 42.01 -5.70
C GLY A 7 2.18 40.49 -6.00
N PRO A 8 1.66 39.66 -5.09
CA PRO A 8 1.74 38.20 -5.20
C PRO A 8 0.97 37.70 -6.42
N SER A 9 1.61 36.85 -7.22
CA SER A 9 1.04 36.20 -8.40
C SER A 9 -0.23 35.42 -8.01
N LYS A 10 -1.40 36.04 -8.17
CA LYS A 10 -2.71 35.42 -7.97
C LYS A 10 -2.99 34.52 -9.17
N GLY A 11 -2.78 33.22 -8.96
CA GLY A 11 -3.37 32.08 -9.65
C GLY A 11 -3.76 32.28 -11.12
N GLY A 12 -2.91 31.79 -12.03
CA GLY A 12 -3.33 31.55 -13.41
C GLY A 12 -4.49 30.54 -13.49
N PRO A 13 -5.06 30.31 -14.69
CA PRO A 13 -6.22 29.43 -14.90
C PRO A 13 -6.03 27.97 -14.45
N HIS A 14 -4.81 27.61 -14.04
CA HIS A 14 -4.39 26.30 -13.56
C HIS A 14 -3.69 26.37 -12.20
N ALA A 15 -4.17 27.26 -11.32
CA ALA A 15 -3.73 27.28 -9.93
C ALA A 15 -4.16 25.97 -9.23
N VAL A 16 -3.29 25.43 -8.37
CA VAL A 16 -3.59 24.20 -7.60
C VAL A 16 -4.89 24.38 -6.82
N GLY A 17 -5.82 23.41 -6.95
CA GLY A 17 -7.04 23.37 -6.15
C GLY A 17 -8.11 24.40 -6.52
N HIS A 18 -8.09 24.95 -7.74
CA HIS A 18 -9.13 25.89 -8.18
C HIS A 18 -10.52 25.22 -8.30
N ASP A 19 -11.60 25.96 -8.08
CA ASP A 19 -12.97 25.41 -7.95
C ASP A 19 -13.58 24.83 -9.24
N ARG A 20 -12.84 24.82 -10.36
CA ARG A 20 -13.33 24.38 -11.69
C ARG A 20 -12.35 23.44 -12.38
N ILE A 21 -11.87 22.43 -11.68
CA ILE A 21 -11.00 21.41 -12.29
C ILE A 21 -11.82 20.60 -13.29
N GLY A 22 -11.48 20.76 -14.57
CA GLY A 22 -12.05 20.03 -15.70
C GLY A 22 -11.08 19.01 -16.30
N THR A 23 -11.54 18.23 -17.27
CA THR A 23 -10.73 17.20 -17.96
C THR A 23 -9.56 17.76 -18.78
N GLU A 24 -9.64 19.04 -19.13
CA GLU A 24 -8.65 19.81 -19.86
C GLU A 24 -7.57 20.44 -18.96
N CYS A 25 -7.70 20.31 -17.63
CA CYS A 25 -6.74 20.85 -16.68
C CYS A 25 -5.49 19.94 -16.55
N PRO A 26 -4.28 20.51 -16.39
CA PRO A 26 -3.09 19.72 -16.10
C PRO A 26 -3.22 19.05 -14.72
N VAL A 27 -2.61 17.87 -14.57
CA VAL A 27 -2.62 17.09 -13.31
C VAL A 27 -2.08 17.85 -12.11
N THR A 28 -1.25 18.87 -12.32
CA THR A 28 -0.76 19.77 -11.27
C THR A 28 -1.88 20.58 -10.61
N CYS A 29 -3.00 20.83 -11.30
CA CYS A 29 -4.18 21.45 -10.70
C CYS A 29 -4.77 20.61 -9.55
N LEU A 30 -4.58 19.28 -9.59
CA LEU A 30 -4.95 18.37 -8.50
C LEU A 30 -3.92 18.33 -7.36
N GLY A 31 -2.84 19.11 -7.45
CA GLY A 31 -1.76 19.09 -6.47
C GLY A 31 -0.87 17.85 -6.57
N VAL A 32 -0.87 17.16 -7.72
CA VAL A 32 -0.03 15.98 -7.95
C VAL A 32 1.31 16.42 -8.53
N TRP A 33 2.38 16.33 -7.73
CA TRP A 33 3.75 16.69 -8.12
C TRP A 33 4.68 15.49 -8.15
N THR A 34 4.30 14.45 -7.42
CA THR A 34 5.09 13.22 -7.26
C THR A 34 4.22 11.99 -7.50
N VAL A 35 4.89 10.85 -7.72
CA VAL A 35 4.22 9.54 -7.75
C VAL A 35 3.51 9.26 -6.42
N GLY A 36 4.02 9.76 -5.30
CA GLY A 36 3.38 9.63 -3.99
C GLY A 36 2.03 10.33 -3.92
N ASP A 37 1.93 11.55 -4.47
CA ASP A 37 0.69 12.33 -4.49
C ASP A 37 -0.37 11.64 -5.37
N LEU A 38 0.06 11.08 -6.50
CA LEU A 38 -0.81 10.30 -7.38
C LEU A 38 -1.38 9.06 -6.65
N LEU A 39 -0.53 8.32 -5.94
CA LEU A 39 -0.95 7.16 -5.16
C LEU A 39 -1.92 7.55 -4.04
N ALA A 40 -1.65 8.66 -3.33
CA ALA A 40 -2.54 9.17 -2.28
C ALA A 40 -3.92 9.55 -2.84
N LEU A 41 -3.94 10.23 -4.00
CA LEU A 41 -5.18 10.63 -4.67
C LEU A 41 -6.00 9.40 -5.12
N LEU A 42 -5.36 8.37 -5.66
CA LEU A 42 -6.03 7.12 -6.04
C LEU A 42 -6.57 6.34 -4.84
N VAL A 43 -5.85 6.33 -3.71
CA VAL A 43 -6.32 5.70 -2.46
C VAL A 43 -7.54 6.43 -1.91
N GLU A 44 -7.53 7.76 -1.92
CA GLU A 44 -8.66 8.55 -1.43
C GLU A 44 -9.86 8.46 -2.38
N ALA A 45 -9.65 8.51 -3.70
CA ALA A 45 -10.71 8.30 -4.69
C ALA A 45 -11.38 6.93 -4.53
N ARG A 46 -10.59 5.87 -4.27
CA ARG A 46 -11.12 4.54 -3.95
C ARG A 46 -11.96 4.54 -2.69
N ARG A 47 -11.51 5.21 -1.62
CA ARG A 47 -12.24 5.32 -0.34
C ARG A 47 -13.58 6.01 -0.54
N VAL A 48 -13.60 7.15 -1.23
CA VAL A 48 -14.82 7.94 -1.49
C VAL A 48 -15.78 7.20 -2.41
N SER A 49 -15.28 6.50 -3.42
CA SER A 49 -16.11 5.77 -4.37
C SER A 49 -16.69 4.47 -3.81
N GLY A 50 -16.29 4.07 -2.59
CA GLY A 50 -16.68 2.78 -2.00
C GLY A 50 -16.26 1.57 -2.86
N LEU A 51 -15.34 1.77 -3.79
CA LEU A 51 -14.95 0.73 -4.74
C LEU A 51 -14.20 -0.35 -3.98
N PRO A 52 -14.68 -1.61 -4.00
CA PRO A 52 -13.92 -2.72 -3.46
C PRO A 52 -12.55 -2.75 -4.14
N ALA A 53 -11.50 -3.20 -3.42
CA ALA A 53 -10.24 -3.46 -4.11
C ALA A 53 -10.57 -4.43 -5.24
N ALA A 54 -10.19 -4.09 -6.47
CA ALA A 54 -10.16 -5.09 -7.51
C ALA A 54 -9.36 -6.28 -6.93
N PRO A 55 -9.91 -7.50 -6.92
CA PRO A 55 -9.13 -8.65 -6.52
C PRO A 55 -7.95 -8.70 -7.48
N ALA A 56 -6.76 -8.38 -6.98
CA ALA A 56 -5.53 -8.66 -7.70
C ALA A 56 -5.54 -10.17 -7.94
N ASP A 57 -5.71 -10.54 -9.21
CA ASP A 57 -5.68 -11.86 -9.83
C ASP A 57 -6.08 -13.09 -9.00
N ALA A 58 -7.06 -13.80 -9.55
CA ALA A 58 -7.41 -15.16 -9.21
C ALA A 58 -6.17 -16.08 -9.24
N GLY A 59 -5.67 -16.42 -8.06
CA GLY A 59 -4.66 -17.45 -7.87
C GLY A 59 -4.46 -17.69 -6.38
N PHE A 60 -4.64 -18.94 -5.95
CA PHE A 60 -4.45 -19.47 -4.60
C PHE A 60 -5.66 -19.42 -3.65
N GLY A 61 -6.56 -20.39 -3.85
CA GLY A 61 -7.47 -20.91 -2.83
C GLY A 61 -8.69 -20.04 -2.59
N ALA A 62 -9.87 -20.58 -2.87
CA ALA A 62 -11.16 -19.94 -2.64
C ALA A 62 -11.46 -19.81 -1.13
N HIS A 63 -10.68 -19.02 -0.40
CA HIS A 63 -11.01 -18.59 0.95
C HIS A 63 -11.83 -17.30 0.84
N ARG A 64 -13.14 -17.39 1.13
CA ARG A 64 -14.04 -16.25 1.01
C ARG A 64 -13.82 -15.28 2.18
N HIS A 65 -13.51 -14.04 1.87
CA HIS A 65 -13.37 -12.98 2.87
C HIS A 65 -14.73 -12.39 3.24
N GLU A 66 -15.11 -12.45 4.52
CA GLU A 66 -16.25 -11.68 5.01
C GLU A 66 -15.99 -10.19 4.81
N GLY A 67 -16.89 -9.50 4.09
CA GLY A 67 -16.76 -8.08 3.78
C GLY A 67 -15.60 -7.72 2.84
N GLY A 68 -15.01 -8.70 2.13
CA GLY A 68 -13.95 -8.46 1.14
C GLY A 68 -12.61 -7.97 1.71
N ARG A 69 -12.41 -8.09 3.03
CA ARG A 69 -11.15 -7.70 3.70
C ARG A 69 -10.42 -8.92 4.24
N LEU A 70 -9.10 -8.86 4.18
CA LEU A 70 -8.25 -9.84 4.85
C LEU A 70 -8.36 -9.65 6.37
N SER A 71 -8.48 -10.76 7.08
CA SER A 71 -8.43 -10.81 8.54
C SER A 71 -7.17 -11.55 8.99
N ARG A 72 -6.80 -11.41 10.27
CA ARG A 72 -5.66 -12.14 10.86
C ARG A 72 -5.82 -13.67 10.73
N ALA A 73 -7.04 -14.18 10.74
CA ALA A 73 -7.33 -15.61 10.60
C ALA A 73 -7.20 -16.12 9.15
N CYS A 74 -7.05 -15.23 8.16
CA CYS A 74 -6.91 -15.65 6.78
C CYS A 74 -5.60 -16.46 6.60
N PRO A 75 -5.60 -17.50 5.77
CA PRO A 75 -4.38 -18.20 5.39
C PRO A 75 -3.38 -17.28 4.68
N LEU A 76 -2.09 -17.57 4.78
CA LEU A 76 -1.05 -16.85 4.05
C LEU A 76 -1.21 -16.87 2.53
N ALA A 77 -1.89 -17.90 2.00
CA ALA A 77 -2.21 -18.00 0.58
C ALA A 77 -3.07 -16.83 0.08
N CYS A 78 -3.81 -16.16 0.97
CA CYS A 78 -4.62 -14.99 0.63
C CYS A 78 -3.79 -13.71 0.49
N LEU A 79 -2.52 -13.72 0.93
CA LEU A 79 -1.59 -12.63 0.66
C LEU A 79 -0.91 -12.86 -0.68
N GLN A 80 -0.80 -11.80 -1.48
CA GLN A 80 -0.09 -11.80 -2.76
C GLN A 80 1.43 -11.77 -2.56
N LEU A 81 1.96 -12.72 -1.80
CA LEU A 81 3.39 -12.93 -1.60
C LEU A 81 3.97 -13.65 -2.82
N SER A 82 5.18 -13.26 -3.22
CA SER A 82 5.96 -13.95 -4.24
C SER A 82 6.20 -15.40 -3.87
N THR A 83 6.34 -16.25 -4.87
CA THR A 83 6.68 -17.67 -4.71
C THR A 83 7.95 -17.85 -3.87
N ARG A 84 8.91 -16.93 -3.97
CA ARG A 84 10.15 -16.96 -3.19
C ARG A 84 9.89 -16.77 -1.70
N VAL A 85 9.17 -15.72 -1.32
CA VAL A 85 8.83 -15.46 0.10
C VAL A 85 7.96 -16.58 0.66
N ARG A 86 6.97 -17.04 -0.12
CA ARG A 86 6.10 -18.14 0.28
C ARG A 86 6.86 -19.44 0.50
N ASN A 87 7.81 -19.76 -0.39
CA ASN A 87 8.68 -20.93 -0.23
C ASN A 87 9.64 -20.78 0.95
N ALA A 88 10.16 -19.57 1.21
CA ALA A 88 10.99 -19.32 2.38
C ALA A 88 10.22 -19.59 3.68
N LEU A 89 9.01 -19.01 3.81
CA LEU A 89 8.13 -19.25 4.97
C LEU A 89 7.74 -20.72 5.12
N ARG A 90 7.39 -21.40 4.01
CA ARG A 90 6.92 -22.79 4.05
C ARG A 90 8.04 -23.81 4.31
N ASN A 91 9.23 -23.57 3.77
CA ASN A 91 10.33 -24.54 3.81
C ASN A 91 11.27 -24.32 5.00
N ASP A 92 11.05 -23.27 5.79
CA ASP A 92 11.77 -23.07 7.02
C ASP A 92 11.11 -23.87 8.15
N ARG A 93 11.90 -24.71 8.82
CA ARG A 93 11.43 -25.55 9.93
C ARG A 93 11.15 -24.74 11.19
N ASN A 94 11.73 -23.55 11.30
CA ASN A 94 11.54 -22.66 12.44
C ASN A 94 10.36 -21.70 12.22
N CYS A 95 9.82 -21.62 11.01
CA CYS A 95 8.70 -20.76 10.67
C CYS A 95 7.39 -21.56 10.68
N THR A 96 6.55 -21.35 11.70
CA THR A 96 5.23 -21.98 11.82
C THR A 96 4.10 -21.10 11.33
N ALA A 97 4.39 -20.04 10.58
CA ALA A 97 3.36 -19.11 10.12
C ALA A 97 2.41 -19.78 9.12
N THR A 98 1.14 -19.87 9.48
CA THR A 98 0.09 -20.45 8.63
C THR A 98 -0.97 -19.41 8.27
N THR A 99 -1.17 -18.43 9.15
CA THR A 99 -2.14 -17.35 9.00
C THR A 99 -1.47 -15.98 8.87
N VAL A 100 -2.23 -14.99 8.40
CA VAL A 100 -1.80 -13.58 8.37
C VAL A 100 -1.45 -13.08 9.78
N GLY A 101 -2.17 -13.53 10.80
CA GLY A 101 -1.90 -13.23 12.20
C GLY A 101 -0.53 -13.71 12.64
N ASP A 102 -0.20 -14.97 12.37
CA ASP A 102 1.11 -15.55 12.72
C ASP A 102 2.26 -14.77 12.06
N LEU A 103 2.06 -14.32 10.81
CA LEU A 103 3.04 -13.54 10.08
C LEU A 103 3.21 -12.12 10.65
N LEU A 104 2.11 -11.49 11.10
CA LEU A 104 2.17 -10.21 11.81
C LEU A 104 2.91 -10.35 13.14
N ASP A 105 2.68 -11.46 13.86
CA ASP A 105 3.33 -11.71 15.15
C ASP A 105 4.84 -11.94 14.96
N LEU A 106 5.26 -12.70 13.93
CA LEU A 106 6.67 -12.83 13.53
C LEU A 106 7.32 -11.50 13.12
N LEU A 107 6.56 -10.65 12.45
CA LEU A 107 7.04 -9.33 12.05
C LEU A 107 7.25 -8.43 13.27
N TRP A 108 6.37 -8.51 14.28
CA TRP A 108 6.49 -7.76 15.52
C TRP A 108 7.60 -8.28 16.44
N SER A 109 7.83 -9.59 16.49
CA SER A 109 8.93 -10.17 17.27
C SER A 109 10.31 -9.96 16.64
N ARG A 110 10.37 -9.45 15.39
CA ARG A 110 11.57 -9.33 14.54
C ARG A 110 12.18 -10.65 14.09
N ASP A 111 11.51 -11.77 14.34
CA ASP A 111 11.97 -13.11 13.97
C ASP A 111 11.89 -13.35 12.45
N LEU A 112 11.20 -12.47 11.71
CA LEU A 112 11.10 -12.58 10.25
C LEU A 112 12.48 -12.52 9.54
N HIS A 113 13.47 -11.88 10.15
CA HIS A 113 14.85 -11.83 9.65
C HIS A 113 15.61 -13.14 9.90
N GLU A 114 15.16 -13.95 10.85
CA GLU A 114 15.75 -15.24 11.17
C GLU A 114 15.23 -16.35 10.25
N VAL A 115 14.14 -16.09 9.52
CA VAL A 115 13.57 -17.03 8.56
C VAL A 115 14.59 -17.34 7.46
N ARG A 116 14.89 -18.62 7.28
CA ARG A 116 15.91 -19.07 6.33
C ARG A 116 15.53 -18.67 4.91
N LEU A 117 16.49 -18.09 4.18
CA LEU A 117 16.30 -17.53 2.83
C LEU A 117 15.44 -16.26 2.76
N MET A 118 15.06 -15.69 3.91
CA MET A 118 14.38 -14.40 4.01
C MET A 118 15.41 -13.26 4.13
N GLY A 119 15.79 -12.70 2.99
CA GLY A 119 16.63 -11.49 2.99
C GLY A 119 15.81 -10.21 3.22
N ALA A 120 16.48 -9.07 3.40
CA ALA A 120 15.85 -7.76 3.60
C ALA A 120 14.79 -7.42 2.54
N ARG A 121 15.01 -7.84 1.29
CA ARG A 121 14.03 -7.68 0.19
C ARG A 121 12.75 -8.48 0.42
N GLY A 122 12.85 -9.70 0.95
CA GLY A 122 11.69 -10.54 1.26
C GLY A 122 10.91 -10.01 2.44
N VAL A 123 11.61 -9.50 3.47
CA VAL A 123 10.98 -8.80 4.61
C VAL A 123 10.23 -7.56 4.14
N GLY A 124 10.85 -6.75 3.27
CA GLY A 124 10.22 -5.57 2.69
C GLY A 124 8.98 -5.90 1.85
N GLU A 125 8.99 -7.03 1.14
CA GLU A 125 7.82 -7.52 0.41
C GLU A 125 6.68 -7.90 1.35
N VAL A 126 6.96 -8.65 2.41
CA VAL A 126 5.96 -9.01 3.44
C VAL A 126 5.33 -7.74 4.03
N HIS A 127 6.16 -6.75 4.38
CA HIS A 127 5.71 -5.48 4.93
C HIS A 127 4.80 -4.72 3.94
N ALA A 128 5.21 -4.62 2.67
CA ALA A 128 4.43 -3.94 1.63
C ALA A 128 3.07 -4.63 1.40
N VAL A 129 3.05 -5.97 1.34
CA VAL A 129 1.83 -6.74 1.12
C VAL A 129 0.87 -6.62 2.31
N LEU A 130 1.37 -6.64 3.55
CA LEU A 130 0.55 -6.43 4.74
C LEU A 130 -0.03 -5.02 4.81
N LEU A 131 0.74 -3.99 4.46
CA LEU A 131 0.23 -2.61 4.35
C LEU A 131 -0.84 -2.47 3.28
N ALA A 132 -0.62 -3.03 2.09
CA ALA A 132 -1.58 -3.01 0.99
C ALA A 132 -2.89 -3.73 1.35
N ALA A 133 -2.78 -4.78 2.16
CA ALA A 133 -3.92 -5.49 2.74
C ALA A 133 -4.63 -4.72 3.88
N GLY A 134 -4.08 -3.59 4.33
CA GLY A 134 -4.66 -2.71 5.34
C GLY A 134 -4.26 -3.03 6.78
N PHE A 135 -3.24 -3.87 6.99
CA PHE A 135 -2.72 -4.16 8.33
C PHE A 135 -1.71 -3.10 8.79
N SER A 136 -1.71 -2.83 10.09
CA SER A 136 -0.68 -2.01 10.72
C SER A 136 0.57 -2.84 10.97
N VAL A 137 1.71 -2.37 10.47
CA VAL A 137 3.00 -3.05 10.57
C VAL A 137 4.06 -2.12 11.19
N PRO A 138 5.03 -2.66 11.96
CA PRO A 138 6.08 -1.87 12.57
C PRO A 138 7.03 -1.35 11.48
N ARG A 139 7.48 -0.10 11.60
CA ARG A 139 8.46 0.45 10.64
C ARG A 139 9.77 -0.33 10.75
N LEU A 140 10.22 -0.88 9.63
CA LEU A 140 11.55 -1.48 9.51
C LEU A 140 12.59 -0.37 9.79
N GLY A 141 13.37 -0.56 10.86
CA GLY A 141 14.49 0.30 11.24
C GLY A 141 15.81 -0.26 10.74
#